data_AF-A0A7I8WCW0-F1
#
_entry.id   AF-A0A7I8WCW0-F1
#
_cell.length_a   1.000
_cell.length_b   1.000
_cell.length_c   1.000
_cell.angle_alpha   90.00
_cell.angle_beta   90.00
_cell.angle_gamma   90.00
#
_symmetry.space_group_name_H-M   'P 1'
#
loop_
_entity.id
_entity.type
_entity.pdbx_description
1 polymer ?
#
loop_
_entity_poly.entity_id
_entity_poly.type
_entity_poly.pdbx_seq_one_letter_code
_entity_poly.pdbx_strand_id
1 'polypeptide(L)'
;MNEQVKTTGAENNPHKVYRNGENYSKKLRIVHISDTHLERDNQNIPDGDIIIHSGDFGQYRSGLSKEEYFSRLNSFFKNLPHKYKIFVGGNHDSPLVDCQRSLITECQYLIDESVTIEGIRIYGSPWNKWRYTSFARAFTIKNIKAKWELIDQDSDIVVTHQPPFNLLDLASYNHYIPNFLVKLLSSSRCEICSQYHPGRNHWGSKSLRRILTEKIKPTLHLFGHVHECFGATTNDKILFCNSAIKQRGHPQVIDFYF
;
A
#
# COMPACT_ATOMS: atom_id res chain seq x y z
N MET A 1 10.75 -8.94 -39.85
CA MET A 1 10.17 -7.73 -39.25
C MET A 1 8.81 -8.11 -38.69
N ASN A 2 8.75 -8.42 -37.39
CA ASN A 2 7.49 -8.63 -36.70
C ASN A 2 7.29 -7.40 -35.81
N GLU A 3 6.34 -6.56 -36.21
CA GLU A 3 5.85 -5.45 -35.42
C GLU A 3 5.37 -5.99 -34.08
N GLN A 4 6.03 -5.56 -33.01
CA GLN A 4 5.52 -5.72 -31.66
C GLN A 4 4.20 -4.94 -31.60
N VAL A 5 3.10 -5.67 -31.55
CA VAL A 5 1.80 -5.15 -31.15
C VAL A 5 1.98 -4.47 -29.79
N LYS A 6 2.06 -3.14 -29.80
CA LYS A 6 1.89 -2.32 -28.60
C LYS A 6 0.50 -2.66 -28.07
N THR A 7 0.44 -3.43 -27.01
CA THR A 7 -0.78 -3.59 -26.22
C THR A 7 -1.05 -2.27 -25.52
N THR A 8 -1.76 -1.37 -26.20
CA THR A 8 -2.50 -0.27 -25.58
C THR A 8 -3.55 -0.92 -24.68
N GLY A 9 -3.25 -1.03 -23.39
CA GLY A 9 -4.10 -1.74 -22.45
C GLY A 9 -3.93 -1.22 -21.04
N ALA A 10 -4.65 -0.12 -20.76
CA ALA A 10 -5.23 0.31 -19.47
C ALA A 10 -5.14 1.83 -19.26
N GLU A 11 -5.77 2.62 -20.13
CA GLU A 11 -6.31 3.91 -19.67
C GLU A 11 -7.59 3.62 -18.85
N ASN A 12 -7.40 3.04 -17.66
CA ASN A 12 -8.44 3.09 -16.63
C ASN A 12 -8.52 4.55 -16.17
N ASN A 13 -9.70 5.17 -16.29
CA ASN A 13 -9.91 6.55 -15.87
C ASN A 13 -9.30 6.78 -14.47
N PRO A 14 -8.38 7.76 -14.31
CA PRO A 14 -7.74 7.98 -13.03
C PRO A 14 -8.78 8.37 -11.98
N HIS A 15 -8.60 7.91 -10.75
CA HIS A 15 -9.39 8.41 -9.63
C HIS A 15 -9.11 9.89 -9.46
N LYS A 16 -10.15 10.70 -9.27
CA LYS A 16 -10.00 12.14 -9.05
C LYS A 16 -10.24 12.44 -7.58
N VAL A 17 -9.26 13.06 -6.93
CA VAL A 17 -9.37 13.48 -5.53
C VAL A 17 -9.01 14.94 -5.39
N TYR A 18 -9.67 15.61 -4.45
CA TYR A 18 -9.63 17.06 -4.30
C TYR A 18 -9.23 17.39 -2.88
N ARG A 19 -8.11 18.09 -2.72
CA ARG A 19 -7.58 18.48 -1.42
C ARG A 19 -8.61 19.29 -0.63
N ASN A 20 -8.78 18.96 0.64
CA ASN A 20 -9.80 19.59 1.47
C ASN A 20 -9.56 21.10 1.64
N GLY A 21 -10.51 21.92 1.17
CA GLY A 21 -10.59 23.34 1.50
C GLY A 21 -9.85 24.32 0.58
N GLU A 22 -9.45 23.90 -0.63
CA GLU A 22 -8.63 24.73 -1.54
C GLU A 22 -9.29 25.01 -2.92
N ASN A 23 -8.75 26.00 -3.63
CA ASN A 23 -9.02 26.26 -5.05
C ASN A 23 -8.06 25.41 -5.91
N TYR A 24 -8.61 24.46 -6.66
CA TYR A 24 -7.88 23.46 -7.44
C TYR A 24 -7.20 24.03 -8.69
N SER A 25 -6.08 24.71 -8.50
CA SER A 25 -5.33 25.33 -9.60
C SER A 25 -4.24 24.42 -10.16
N LYS A 26 -3.85 23.38 -9.41
CA LYS A 26 -2.82 22.42 -9.77
C LYS A 26 -3.34 20.99 -9.69
N LYS A 27 -2.58 20.09 -10.33
CA LYS A 27 -2.85 18.66 -10.37
C LYS A 27 -1.52 17.90 -10.35
N LEU A 28 -1.43 16.87 -9.50
CA LEU A 28 -0.38 15.86 -9.58
C LEU A 28 -1.00 14.51 -9.95
N ARG A 29 -0.39 13.83 -10.90
CA ARG A 29 -0.70 12.43 -11.24
C ARG A 29 0.14 11.50 -10.39
N ILE A 30 -0.52 10.80 -9.48
CA ILE A 30 0.07 9.81 -8.59
C ILE A 30 -0.15 8.42 -9.18
N VAL A 31 0.92 7.66 -9.30
CA VAL A 31 0.89 6.23 -9.63
C VAL A 31 1.17 5.46 -8.34
N HIS A 32 0.18 4.71 -7.86
CA HIS A 32 0.27 3.92 -6.64
C HIS A 32 0.40 2.44 -6.96
N ILE A 33 1.37 1.79 -6.32
CA ILE A 33 1.62 0.35 -6.36
C ILE A 33 1.95 -0.18 -4.97
N SER A 34 1.87 -1.50 -4.79
CA SER A 34 2.23 -2.20 -3.58
C SER A 34 2.41 -3.68 -3.87
N ASP A 35 3.11 -4.40 -2.99
CA ASP A 35 3.17 -5.87 -3.01
C ASP A 35 3.67 -6.40 -4.36
N THR A 36 4.76 -5.83 -4.87
CA THR A 36 5.41 -6.30 -6.11
C THR A 36 6.13 -7.63 -5.86
N HIS A 37 6.61 -7.88 -4.64
CA HIS A 37 7.22 -9.14 -4.22
C HIS A 37 8.37 -9.65 -5.10
N LEU A 38 9.23 -8.74 -5.56
CA LEU A 38 10.35 -8.98 -6.48
C LEU A 38 9.92 -9.52 -7.85
N GLU A 39 8.62 -9.58 -8.07
CA GLU A 39 8.00 -9.81 -9.36
C GLU A 39 7.66 -8.43 -9.91
N ARG A 40 7.34 -8.35 -11.21
CA ARG A 40 6.74 -7.13 -11.80
C ARG A 40 7.65 -5.89 -11.89
N ASP A 41 8.97 -6.02 -11.71
CA ASP A 41 9.95 -4.94 -11.97
C ASP A 41 9.81 -4.30 -13.38
N ASN A 42 9.24 -5.05 -14.35
CA ASN A 42 9.00 -4.64 -15.74
C ASN A 42 7.51 -4.49 -16.11
N GLN A 43 6.62 -4.21 -15.15
CA GLN A 43 5.22 -3.92 -15.50
C GLN A 43 5.10 -2.59 -16.25
N ASN A 44 4.05 -2.46 -17.08
CA ASN A 44 3.60 -1.22 -17.70
C ASN A 44 3.14 -0.22 -16.62
N ILE A 45 4.07 0.28 -15.81
CA ILE A 45 3.83 1.36 -14.87
C ILE A 45 3.58 2.62 -15.71
N PRO A 46 2.37 3.21 -15.66
CA PRO A 46 2.03 4.36 -16.47
C PRO A 46 2.85 5.57 -16.04
N ASP A 47 2.93 6.57 -16.91
CA ASP A 47 3.55 7.84 -16.57
C ASP A 47 2.75 8.58 -15.49
N GLY A 48 3.48 9.27 -14.62
CA GLY A 48 2.93 10.15 -13.59
C GLY A 48 4.01 11.05 -13.00
N ASP A 49 3.58 12.04 -12.22
CA ASP A 49 4.48 12.97 -11.55
C ASP A 49 5.14 12.32 -10.33
N ILE A 50 4.37 11.50 -9.60
CA ILE A 50 4.82 10.77 -8.40
C ILE A 50 4.52 9.29 -8.57
N ILE A 51 5.49 8.42 -8.26
CA ILE A 51 5.21 7.01 -7.95
C ILE A 51 5.33 6.76 -6.45
N ILE A 52 4.35 6.07 -5.88
CA ILE A 52 4.31 5.68 -4.47
C ILE A 52 4.19 4.15 -4.38
N HIS A 53 5.14 3.50 -3.69
CA HIS A 53 5.09 2.06 -3.42
C HIS A 53 4.86 1.80 -1.92
N SER A 54 3.72 1.21 -1.55
CA SER A 54 3.29 1.05 -0.14
C SER A 54 3.69 -0.30 0.50
N GLY A 55 4.91 -0.75 0.25
CA GLY A 55 5.49 -1.92 0.91
C GLY A 55 5.38 -3.23 0.16
N ASP A 56 6.12 -4.22 0.67
CA ASP A 56 6.29 -5.55 0.10
C ASP A 56 6.89 -5.50 -1.31
N PHE A 57 7.98 -4.73 -1.44
CA PHE A 57 8.85 -4.81 -2.61
C PHE A 57 9.55 -6.18 -2.65
N GLY A 58 10.02 -6.62 -1.48
CA GLY A 58 10.68 -7.88 -1.24
C GLY A 58 9.73 -9.07 -1.15
N GLN A 59 10.34 -10.24 -1.04
CA GLN A 59 9.64 -11.49 -0.81
C GLN A 59 10.35 -12.25 0.32
N TYR A 60 9.61 -12.58 1.37
CA TYR A 60 10.11 -13.47 2.42
C TYR A 60 10.62 -14.79 1.81
N ARG A 61 11.81 -15.22 2.25
CA ARG A 61 12.55 -16.38 1.72
C ARG A 61 12.83 -16.31 0.21
N SER A 62 13.07 -15.11 -0.33
CA SER A 62 13.52 -14.93 -1.71
C SER A 62 14.88 -15.57 -2.00
N GLY A 63 15.71 -15.79 -0.97
CA GLY A 63 17.10 -16.22 -1.12
C GLY A 63 18.06 -15.10 -1.51
N LEU A 64 17.58 -13.87 -1.68
CA LEU A 64 18.44 -12.71 -1.96
C LEU A 64 19.27 -12.33 -0.74
N SER A 65 20.52 -11.92 -1.00
CA SER A 65 21.32 -11.17 -0.03
C SER A 65 20.72 -9.79 0.24
N LYS A 66 21.20 -9.15 1.32
CA LYS A 66 20.79 -7.78 1.66
C LYS A 66 21.22 -6.82 0.55
N GLU A 67 22.42 -7.01 0.01
CA GLU A 67 23.01 -6.20 -1.06
C GLU A 67 22.21 -6.33 -2.36
N GLU A 68 21.80 -7.56 -2.72
CA GLU A 68 20.97 -7.82 -3.89
C GLU A 68 19.59 -7.16 -3.77
N TYR A 69 18.98 -7.21 -2.58
CA TYR A 69 17.71 -6.53 -2.32
C TYR A 69 17.81 -5.03 -2.60
N PHE A 70 18.81 -4.34 -2.04
CA PHE A 70 18.97 -2.89 -2.25
C PHE A 70 19.34 -2.55 -3.69
N SER A 71 20.20 -3.36 -4.31
CA SER A 71 20.56 -3.21 -5.73
C SER A 71 19.32 -3.26 -6.63
N ARG A 72 18.41 -4.21 -6.38
CA ARG A 72 17.15 -4.34 -7.12
C ARG A 72 16.19 -3.20 -6.82
N LEU A 73 16.00 -2.83 -5.56
CA LEU A 73 15.14 -1.71 -5.16
C LEU A 73 15.57 -0.40 -5.82
N ASN A 74 16.87 -0.09 -5.77
CA ASN A 74 17.41 1.11 -6.39
C ASN A 74 17.27 1.04 -7.92
N SER A 75 17.60 -0.09 -8.54
CA SER A 75 17.45 -0.27 -9.99
C SER A 75 16.01 -0.10 -10.46
N PHE A 76 15.04 -0.63 -9.69
CA PHE A 76 13.62 -0.47 -9.96
C PHE A 76 13.23 1.01 -9.99
N PHE A 77 13.52 1.76 -8.93
CA PHE A 77 13.17 3.18 -8.87
C PHE A 77 13.95 4.02 -9.87
N LYS A 78 15.23 3.73 -10.12
CA LYS A 78 16.07 4.46 -11.08
C LYS A 78 15.48 4.45 -12.49
N ASN A 79 14.94 3.31 -12.92
CA ASN A 79 14.43 3.10 -14.27
C ASN A 79 13.03 3.70 -14.51
N LEU A 80 12.40 4.28 -13.48
CA LEU A 80 11.09 4.90 -13.60
C LEU A 80 11.19 6.40 -13.94
N PRO A 81 10.37 6.93 -14.87
CA PRO A 81 10.46 8.31 -15.35
C PRO A 81 9.87 9.35 -14.38
N HIS A 82 9.14 8.89 -13.35
CA HIS A 82 8.48 9.73 -12.36
C HIS A 82 9.46 10.69 -11.68
N LYS A 83 9.08 11.98 -11.62
CA LYS A 83 9.89 13.04 -10.99
C LYS A 83 10.11 12.78 -9.51
N TYR A 84 9.08 12.29 -8.82
CA TYR A 84 9.13 11.94 -7.41
C TYR A 84 8.86 10.45 -7.21
N LYS A 85 9.63 9.83 -6.30
CA LYS A 85 9.58 8.40 -6.04
C LYS A 85 9.55 8.21 -4.52
N ILE A 86 8.47 7.63 -4.00
CA ILE A 86 8.26 7.41 -2.56
C ILE A 86 8.11 5.93 -2.29
N PHE A 87 8.72 5.47 -1.20
CA PHE A 87 8.64 4.09 -0.76
C PHE A 87 8.36 3.98 0.73
N VAL A 88 7.48 3.06 1.09
CA VAL A 88 7.25 2.58 2.46
C VAL A 88 7.48 1.07 2.44
N GLY A 89 8.06 0.50 3.50
CA GLY A 89 8.28 -0.96 3.59
C GLY A 89 7.02 -1.74 4.01
N GLY A 90 7.07 -3.06 3.87
CA GLY A 90 6.02 -4.00 4.30
C GLY A 90 6.58 -5.23 5.03
N ASN A 91 5.73 -6.21 5.36
CA ASN A 91 6.15 -7.37 6.15
C ASN A 91 7.13 -8.33 5.45
N HIS A 92 7.24 -8.26 4.12
CA HIS A 92 8.21 -9.03 3.33
C HIS A 92 9.57 -8.33 3.15
N ASP A 93 9.70 -7.09 3.62
CA ASP A 93 10.90 -6.26 3.43
C ASP A 93 11.88 -6.37 4.59
N SER A 94 12.22 -7.61 5.01
CA SER A 94 13.14 -7.82 6.14
C SER A 94 14.51 -7.13 6.00
N PRO A 95 15.11 -6.95 4.79
CA PRO A 95 16.36 -6.20 4.66
C PRO A 95 16.27 -4.72 5.07
N LEU A 96 15.07 -4.13 5.12
CA LEU A 96 14.83 -2.75 5.53
C LEU A 96 14.78 -2.55 7.04
N VAL A 97 14.60 -3.63 7.82
CA VAL A 97 14.58 -3.54 9.28
C VAL A 97 15.99 -3.17 9.76
N ASP A 98 16.09 -2.05 10.49
CA ASP A 98 17.34 -1.49 11.00
C ASP A 98 18.42 -1.28 9.93
N CYS A 99 18.02 -0.96 8.69
CA CYS A 99 18.95 -0.67 7.62
C CYS A 99 19.53 0.76 7.71
N GLN A 100 20.74 0.94 7.18
CA GLN A 100 21.24 2.28 6.90
C GLN A 100 20.47 2.88 5.73
N ARG A 101 19.83 4.03 5.94
CA ARG A 101 19.00 4.69 4.93
C ARG A 101 19.77 5.06 3.66
N SER A 102 21.09 5.27 3.77
CA SER A 102 22.00 5.53 2.65
C SER A 102 22.07 4.40 1.62
N LEU A 103 21.58 3.20 1.95
CA LEU A 103 21.48 2.08 1.01
C LEU A 103 20.34 2.25 -0.01
N ILE A 104 19.41 3.18 0.24
CA ILE A 104 18.27 3.48 -0.63
C ILE A 104 18.52 4.85 -1.26
N THR A 105 18.85 4.86 -2.55
CA THR A 105 19.42 6.05 -3.21
C THR A 105 18.50 6.67 -4.27
N GLU A 106 17.49 5.93 -4.72
CA GLU A 106 16.69 6.29 -5.91
C GLU A 106 15.25 6.68 -5.57
N CYS A 107 14.88 6.67 -4.28
CA CYS A 107 13.57 7.10 -3.81
C CYS A 107 13.64 7.68 -2.39
N GLN A 108 12.60 8.42 -2.01
CA GLN A 108 12.38 8.88 -0.64
C GLN A 108 11.72 7.74 0.13
N TYR A 109 12.50 7.09 0.98
CA TYR A 109 12.02 6.03 1.86
C TYR A 109 11.48 6.60 3.17
N LEU A 110 10.24 6.30 3.55
CA LEU A 110 9.58 6.87 4.72
C LEU A 110 9.36 5.81 5.82
N ILE A 111 9.73 6.15 7.05
CA ILE A 111 9.39 5.38 8.27
C ILE A 111 8.90 6.33 9.36
N ASP A 112 7.59 6.33 9.62
CA ASP A 112 6.95 7.16 10.64
C ASP A 112 7.27 8.66 10.49
N GLU A 113 7.41 9.13 9.24
CA GLU A 113 7.83 10.49 8.90
C GLU A 113 7.09 11.00 7.66
N SER A 114 7.16 12.31 7.42
CA SER A 114 6.56 12.97 6.27
C SER A 114 7.57 13.56 5.31
N VAL A 115 7.14 13.71 4.06
CA VAL A 115 7.77 14.60 3.08
C VAL A 115 6.73 15.52 2.45
N THR A 116 7.16 16.71 2.06
CA THR A 116 6.31 17.69 1.37
C THR A 116 6.75 17.81 -0.09
N ILE A 117 5.82 17.56 -1.01
CA ILE A 117 6.03 17.66 -2.45
C ILE A 117 5.03 18.66 -3.02
N GLU A 118 5.54 19.75 -3.61
CA GLU A 118 4.73 20.82 -4.20
C GLU A 118 3.65 21.40 -3.25
N GLY A 119 3.87 21.32 -1.93
CA GLY A 119 2.94 21.79 -0.90
C GLY A 119 1.99 20.72 -0.35
N ILE A 120 2.04 19.49 -0.89
CA ILE A 120 1.28 18.33 -0.42
C ILE A 120 2.13 17.54 0.59
N ARG A 121 1.60 17.33 1.80
CA ARG A 121 2.27 16.55 2.85
C ARG A 121 1.91 15.07 2.77
N ILE A 122 2.93 14.23 2.68
CA ILE A 122 2.81 12.76 2.52
C ILE A 122 3.49 12.08 3.70
N TYR A 123 2.71 11.42 4.57
CA TYR A 123 3.21 10.64 5.70
C TYR A 123 3.33 9.17 5.35
N GLY A 124 4.43 8.50 5.73
CA GLY A 124 4.67 7.08 5.43
C GLY A 124 4.99 6.22 6.64
N SER A 125 4.37 5.04 6.75
CA SER A 125 4.62 4.11 7.87
C SER A 125 4.46 2.62 7.50
N PRO A 126 5.48 1.77 7.75
CA PRO A 126 5.50 0.38 7.27
C PRO A 126 4.81 -0.62 8.22
N TRP A 127 4.39 -0.18 9.40
CA TRP A 127 4.01 -1.09 10.48
C TRP A 127 2.78 -1.93 10.17
N ASN A 128 2.82 -3.17 10.62
CA ASN A 128 1.71 -4.12 10.53
C ASN A 128 1.51 -4.86 11.85
N LYS A 129 0.27 -5.27 12.10
CA LYS A 129 -0.08 -5.98 13.32
C LYS A 129 0.45 -7.40 13.23
N TRP A 130 1.02 -7.87 14.34
CA TRP A 130 1.40 -9.26 14.45
C TRP A 130 0.23 -10.22 14.18
N ARG A 131 0.45 -11.17 13.27
CA ARG A 131 -0.44 -12.29 13.02
C ARG A 131 0.31 -13.61 13.20
N TYR A 132 -0.29 -14.53 13.94
CA TYR A 132 0.28 -15.87 14.17
C TYR A 132 0.50 -16.65 12.87
N THR A 133 -0.35 -16.40 11.87
CA THR A 133 -0.35 -17.10 10.57
C THR A 133 0.67 -16.55 9.57
N SER A 134 1.42 -15.49 9.88
CA SER A 134 2.41 -14.90 8.98
C SER A 134 3.85 -15.24 9.41
N PHE A 135 4.62 -15.77 8.46
CA PHE A 135 6.07 -16.01 8.61
C PHE A 135 6.92 -14.79 8.25
N ALA A 136 6.38 -13.87 7.43
CA ALA A 136 6.99 -12.60 7.10
C ALA A 136 6.68 -11.59 8.22
N ARG A 137 7.71 -11.04 8.87
CA ARG A 137 7.60 -10.30 10.15
C ARG A 137 8.33 -8.96 10.18
N ALA A 138 8.76 -8.46 9.03
CA ALA A 138 9.31 -7.11 8.97
C ALA A 138 8.24 -6.10 9.42
N PHE A 139 8.66 -5.08 10.17
CA PHE A 139 7.77 -4.02 10.68
C PHE A 139 6.54 -4.53 11.44
N THR A 140 6.66 -5.67 12.12
CA THR A 140 5.58 -6.22 12.93
C THR A 140 5.68 -5.76 14.38
N ILE A 141 4.59 -5.23 14.94
CA ILE A 141 4.56 -4.73 16.33
C ILE A 141 3.32 -5.21 17.10
N LYS A 142 3.46 -5.37 18.42
CA LYS A 142 2.34 -5.74 19.32
C LYS A 142 1.34 -4.59 19.49
N ASN A 143 1.84 -3.41 19.87
CA ASN A 143 1.02 -2.22 20.07
C ASN A 143 1.09 -1.30 18.84
N ILE A 144 0.37 -1.67 17.78
CA ILE A 144 0.36 -0.88 16.55
C ILE A 144 -0.37 0.46 16.68
N LYS A 145 -1.27 0.59 17.67
CA LYS A 145 -1.99 1.85 17.92
C LYS A 145 -1.02 3.01 18.14
N ALA A 146 0.06 2.76 18.90
CA ALA A 146 1.08 3.77 19.18
C ALA A 146 1.77 4.29 17.92
N LYS A 147 1.84 3.49 16.84
CA LYS A 147 2.40 3.92 15.56
C LYS A 147 1.45 4.84 14.80
N TRP A 148 0.16 4.52 14.81
CA TRP A 148 -0.86 5.36 14.17
C TRP A 148 -1.04 6.71 14.86
N GLU A 149 -0.71 6.83 16.14
CA GLU A 149 -0.72 8.10 16.88
C GLU A 149 0.41 9.06 16.47
N LEU A 150 1.40 8.60 15.71
CA LEU A 150 2.51 9.41 15.17
C LEU A 150 2.17 10.06 13.82
N ILE A 151 1.03 9.74 13.21
CA ILE A 151 0.64 10.33 11.92
C ILE A 151 0.44 11.84 12.09
N ASP A 152 1.08 12.63 11.22
CA ASP A 152 0.98 14.08 11.25
C ASP A 152 -0.46 14.54 10.98
N GLN A 153 -0.95 15.47 11.80
CA GLN A 153 -2.34 15.95 11.75
C GLN A 153 -2.70 16.64 10.43
N ASP A 154 -1.72 17.26 9.77
CA ASP A 154 -1.84 18.00 8.51
C ASP A 154 -1.50 17.14 7.28
N SER A 155 -1.48 15.81 7.41
CA SER A 155 -1.20 14.92 6.28
C SER A 155 -2.30 14.99 5.22
N ASP A 156 -1.92 15.34 3.99
CA ASP A 156 -2.82 15.28 2.83
C ASP A 156 -2.96 13.85 2.30
N ILE A 157 -1.85 13.13 2.33
CA ILE A 157 -1.74 11.73 1.90
C ILE A 157 -1.10 10.94 3.03
N VAL A 158 -1.71 9.82 3.41
CA VAL A 158 -1.12 8.85 4.32
C VAL A 158 -0.81 7.58 3.54
N VAL A 159 0.38 7.02 3.73
CA VAL A 159 0.84 5.78 3.10
C VAL A 159 1.17 4.77 4.18
N THR A 160 0.44 3.66 4.23
CA THR A 160 0.73 2.56 5.16
C THR A 160 0.79 1.24 4.44
N HIS A 161 1.58 0.29 4.91
CA HIS A 161 1.48 -1.06 4.35
C HIS A 161 0.20 -1.76 4.83
N GLN A 162 -0.11 -1.69 6.13
CA GLN A 162 -1.33 -2.31 6.65
C GLN A 162 -2.60 -1.52 6.25
N PRO A 163 -3.67 -2.21 5.79
CA PRO A 163 -4.96 -1.57 5.51
C PRO A 163 -5.68 -1.07 6.77
N PRO A 164 -6.57 -0.08 6.64
CA PRO A 164 -7.53 0.24 7.68
C PRO A 164 -8.61 -0.84 7.75
N PHE A 165 -9.20 -1.01 8.92
CA PHE A 165 -10.17 -2.06 9.14
C PHE A 165 -11.48 -1.89 8.36
N ASN A 166 -11.98 -2.97 7.74
CA ASN A 166 -13.21 -2.98 6.95
C ASN A 166 -13.20 -1.94 5.82
N LEU A 167 -12.03 -1.79 5.17
CA LEU A 167 -11.78 -0.97 4.00
C LEU A 167 -10.75 -1.71 3.14
N LEU A 168 -11.25 -2.46 2.14
CA LEU A 168 -10.44 -3.26 1.21
C LEU A 168 -9.46 -4.22 1.92
N ASP A 169 -9.88 -4.82 3.03
CA ASP A 169 -9.02 -5.59 3.94
C ASP A 169 -9.48 -7.03 4.19
N LEU A 170 -10.46 -7.52 3.42
CA LEU A 170 -10.97 -8.87 3.57
C LEU A 170 -10.02 -9.85 2.86
N ALA A 171 -9.42 -10.78 3.59
CA ALA A 171 -8.45 -11.74 3.03
C ALA A 171 -8.71 -13.15 3.55
N SER A 172 -8.15 -14.14 2.88
CA SER A 172 -8.36 -15.56 3.20
C SER A 172 -7.88 -15.90 4.62
N TYR A 173 -8.70 -16.63 5.36
CA TYR A 173 -8.38 -17.11 6.70
C TYR A 173 -7.56 -18.39 6.59
N ASN A 174 -6.24 -18.24 6.75
CA ASN A 174 -5.29 -19.32 7.01
C ASN A 174 -5.29 -20.47 5.97
N HIS A 175 -4.30 -20.49 5.07
CA HIS A 175 -4.14 -21.54 4.05
C HIS A 175 -3.96 -22.98 4.60
N TYR A 176 -3.78 -23.14 5.93
CA TYR A 176 -3.53 -24.43 6.58
C TYR A 176 -4.78 -25.16 7.09
N ILE A 177 -5.97 -24.54 7.06
CA ILE A 177 -7.22 -25.23 7.42
C ILE A 177 -7.95 -25.60 6.12
N PRO A 178 -8.29 -26.89 5.90
CA PRO A 178 -9.05 -27.31 4.72
C PRO A 178 -10.35 -26.51 4.56
N ASN A 179 -10.62 -25.99 3.36
CA ASN A 179 -11.77 -25.11 3.06
C ASN A 179 -13.12 -25.67 3.55
N PHE A 180 -13.30 -27.00 3.54
CA PHE A 180 -14.51 -27.65 4.04
C PHE A 180 -14.72 -27.43 5.56
N LEU A 181 -13.66 -27.52 6.36
CA LEU A 181 -13.72 -27.29 7.82
C LEU A 181 -14.00 -25.82 8.13
N VAL A 182 -13.39 -24.90 7.38
CA VAL A 182 -13.61 -23.46 7.56
C VAL A 182 -15.06 -23.08 7.25
N LYS A 183 -15.66 -23.69 6.23
CA LYS A 183 -17.07 -23.48 5.86
C LYS A 183 -18.05 -24.06 6.88
N LEU A 184 -17.68 -25.14 7.57
CA LEU A 184 -18.47 -25.75 8.66
C LEU A 184 -18.43 -24.90 9.96
N LEU A 185 -17.29 -24.27 10.23
CA LEU A 185 -17.05 -23.51 11.48
C LEU A 185 -17.46 -22.02 11.39
N SER A 186 -17.50 -21.47 10.17
CA SER A 186 -17.75 -20.04 9.94
C SER A 186 -19.25 -19.74 9.77
N SER A 187 -20.13 -20.21 10.65
CA SER A 187 -21.59 -19.95 10.56
C SER A 187 -22.00 -18.55 11.04
N SER A 188 -21.09 -17.80 11.67
CA SER A 188 -21.36 -16.46 12.19
C SER A 188 -21.21 -15.38 11.11
N ARG A 189 -22.15 -14.41 11.12
CA ARG A 189 -21.99 -13.16 10.38
C ARG A 189 -20.79 -12.40 10.93
N CYS A 190 -20.04 -11.76 10.06
CA CYS A 190 -18.99 -10.82 10.46
C CYS A 190 -19.61 -9.77 11.39
N GLU A 191 -19.11 -9.65 12.63
CA GLU A 191 -19.61 -8.72 13.65
C GLU A 191 -19.51 -7.24 13.24
N ILE A 192 -18.86 -6.96 12.11
CA ILE A 192 -18.47 -5.62 11.69
C ILE A 192 -19.31 -5.14 10.50
N CYS A 193 -19.42 -5.95 9.45
CA CYS A 193 -20.21 -5.61 8.27
C CYS A 193 -21.56 -6.35 8.23
N SER A 194 -21.82 -7.25 9.19
CA SER A 194 -22.99 -8.14 9.23
C SER A 194 -23.15 -9.08 8.01
N GLN A 195 -22.11 -9.19 7.18
CA GLN A 195 -22.06 -10.06 6.01
C GLN A 195 -21.44 -11.41 6.34
N TYR A 196 -21.72 -12.41 5.50
CA TYR A 196 -21.15 -13.75 5.61
C TYR A 196 -19.84 -13.83 4.80
N HIS A 197 -18.74 -14.23 5.46
CA HIS A 197 -17.40 -14.30 4.87
C HIS A 197 -16.74 -15.65 5.16
N PRO A 198 -17.26 -16.76 4.59
CA PRO A 198 -16.80 -18.10 4.92
C PRO A 198 -15.33 -18.23 4.52
N GLY A 199 -14.48 -18.43 5.52
CA GLY A 199 -13.03 -18.55 5.35
C GLY A 199 -12.28 -17.31 4.92
N ARG A 200 -12.83 -16.13 5.22
CA ARG A 200 -12.11 -14.86 5.11
C ARG A 200 -12.23 -14.09 6.42
N ASN A 201 -11.27 -13.21 6.67
CA ASN A 201 -11.26 -12.34 7.84
C ASN A 201 -10.69 -10.97 7.49
N HIS A 202 -11.10 -9.96 8.26
CA HIS A 202 -10.58 -8.60 8.12
C HIS A 202 -9.14 -8.51 8.67
N TRP A 203 -8.23 -8.10 7.80
CA TRP A 203 -6.80 -7.98 8.07
C TRP A 203 -6.43 -6.55 8.53
N GLY A 204 -7.32 -5.58 8.37
CA GLY A 204 -7.05 -4.18 8.66
C GLY A 204 -7.01 -3.82 10.14
N SER A 205 -6.47 -2.62 10.41
CA SER A 205 -6.29 -2.08 11.76
C SER A 205 -7.47 -1.18 12.17
N LYS A 206 -8.16 -1.55 13.26
CA LYS A 206 -9.26 -0.74 13.83
C LYS A 206 -8.78 0.64 14.28
N SER A 207 -7.62 0.69 14.93
CA SER A 207 -6.99 1.94 15.38
C SER A 207 -6.55 2.83 14.21
N LEU A 208 -6.10 2.23 13.09
CA LEU A 208 -5.72 3.00 11.90
C LEU A 208 -6.96 3.63 11.28
N ARG A 209 -8.01 2.84 11.04
CA ARG A 209 -9.30 3.36 10.56
C ARG A 209 -9.77 4.54 11.41
N ARG A 210 -9.79 4.35 12.73
CA ARG A 210 -10.20 5.39 13.69
C ARG A 210 -9.41 6.68 13.52
N ILE A 211 -8.07 6.60 13.50
CA ILE A 211 -7.23 7.80 13.37
C ILE A 211 -7.44 8.50 12.03
N LEU A 212 -7.54 7.75 10.94
CA LEU A 212 -7.77 8.31 9.61
C LEU A 212 -9.14 8.98 9.48
N THR A 213 -10.20 8.38 10.00
CA THR A 213 -11.57 8.91 9.82
C THR A 213 -11.97 9.94 10.87
N GLU A 214 -11.41 9.89 12.09
CA GLU A 214 -11.82 10.78 13.18
C GLU A 214 -10.85 11.95 13.39
N LYS A 215 -9.55 11.76 13.14
CA LYS A 215 -8.51 12.75 13.48
C LYS A 215 -7.87 13.37 12.25
N ILE A 216 -7.13 12.58 11.48
CA ILE A 216 -6.26 13.09 10.40
C ILE A 216 -7.08 13.51 9.19
N LYS A 217 -8.04 12.67 8.79
CA LYS A 217 -8.92 12.91 7.62
C LYS A 217 -8.14 13.33 6.37
N PRO A 218 -7.10 12.55 5.96
CA PRO A 218 -6.35 12.87 4.75
C PRO A 218 -7.26 12.84 3.53
N THR A 219 -6.84 13.48 2.45
CA THR A 219 -7.57 13.38 1.17
C THR A 219 -7.41 11.97 0.58
N LEU A 220 -6.26 11.33 0.83
CA LEU A 220 -5.91 10.05 0.26
C LEU A 220 -5.19 9.15 1.28
N HIS A 221 -5.60 7.88 1.35
CA HIS A 221 -4.89 6.82 2.09
C HIS A 221 -4.50 5.69 1.14
N LEU A 222 -3.18 5.44 1.02
CA LEU A 222 -2.58 4.48 0.11
C LEU A 222 -2.01 3.28 0.89
N PHE A 223 -2.37 2.06 0.48
CA PHE A 223 -1.92 0.84 1.13
C PHE A 223 -1.91 -0.39 0.22
N GLY A 224 -1.51 -1.53 0.77
CA GLY A 224 -1.48 -2.82 0.08
C GLY A 224 -1.84 -3.99 0.99
N HIS A 225 -0.98 -5.00 1.03
CA HIS A 225 -1.01 -6.16 1.93
C HIS A 225 -2.13 -7.18 1.69
N VAL A 226 -3.33 -6.75 1.29
CA VAL A 226 -4.49 -7.62 1.06
C VAL A 226 -4.75 -7.75 -0.44
N HIS A 227 -4.22 -8.83 -1.04
CA HIS A 227 -4.21 -9.02 -2.50
C HIS A 227 -5.62 -9.27 -3.05
N GLU A 228 -6.51 -9.86 -2.26
CA GLU A 228 -7.87 -10.20 -2.68
C GLU A 228 -8.83 -9.00 -2.73
N CYS A 229 -8.42 -7.84 -2.23
CA CYS A 229 -9.23 -6.61 -2.22
C CYS A 229 -8.51 -5.43 -2.88
N PHE A 230 -7.70 -5.71 -3.90
CA PHE A 230 -7.15 -4.67 -4.77
C PHE A 230 -8.26 -3.76 -5.32
N GLY A 231 -8.02 -2.44 -5.33
CA GLY A 231 -8.95 -1.44 -5.82
C GLY A 231 -8.95 -0.17 -4.99
N ALA A 232 -9.98 0.67 -5.18
CA ALA A 232 -10.17 1.87 -4.38
C ALA A 232 -11.63 2.00 -3.91
N THR A 233 -11.83 2.64 -2.77
CA THR A 233 -13.16 2.94 -2.21
C THR A 233 -13.12 4.26 -1.46
N THR A 234 -14.26 4.93 -1.34
CA THR A 234 -14.36 6.21 -0.63
C THR A 234 -15.15 6.02 0.65
N ASN A 235 -14.66 6.60 1.74
CA ASN A 235 -15.45 6.79 2.96
C ASN A 235 -15.36 8.26 3.35
N ASP A 236 -16.52 8.91 3.43
CA ASP A 236 -16.67 10.37 3.51
C ASP A 236 -15.94 11.09 2.34
N LYS A 237 -14.88 11.85 2.64
CA LYS A 237 -14.07 12.58 1.65
C LYS A 237 -12.69 11.94 1.42
N ILE A 238 -12.42 10.79 2.02
CA ILE A 238 -11.12 10.11 1.97
C ILE A 238 -11.20 9.02 0.92
N LEU A 239 -10.30 9.05 -0.07
CA LEU A 239 -10.10 7.92 -0.96
C LEU A 239 -9.14 6.91 -0.29
N PHE A 240 -9.58 5.66 -0.17
CA PHE A 240 -8.80 4.53 0.31
C PHE A 240 -8.41 3.67 -0.88
N CYS A 241 -7.11 3.51 -1.13
CA CYS A 241 -6.60 2.79 -2.29
C CYS A 241 -5.70 1.63 -1.86
N ASN A 242 -6.14 0.41 -2.16
CA ASN A 242 -5.36 -0.82 -2.03
C ASN A 242 -4.75 -1.16 -3.39
N SER A 243 -3.43 -1.03 -3.52
CA SER A 243 -2.73 -1.34 -4.76
C SER A 243 -1.80 -2.55 -4.65
N ALA A 244 -2.20 -3.60 -3.92
CA ALA A 244 -1.45 -4.86 -3.88
C ALA A 244 -1.50 -5.61 -5.22
N ILE A 245 -0.48 -5.47 -6.06
CA ILE A 245 -0.56 -5.84 -7.49
C ILE A 245 -0.11 -7.26 -7.85
N LYS A 246 0.54 -8.00 -6.93
CA LYS A 246 1.15 -9.33 -7.20
C LYS A 246 0.32 -10.22 -8.14
N GLN A 247 -0.90 -10.55 -7.73
CA GLN A 247 -1.70 -11.61 -8.37
C GLN A 247 -2.41 -11.11 -9.63
N ARG A 248 -3.26 -10.08 -9.50
CA ARG A 248 -4.18 -9.62 -10.56
C ARG A 248 -4.37 -8.10 -10.59
N GLY A 249 -3.54 -7.35 -9.86
CA GLY A 249 -3.64 -5.89 -9.82
C GLY A 249 -2.91 -5.21 -10.97
N HIS A 250 -3.15 -3.93 -11.09
CA HIS A 250 -2.46 -3.00 -11.99
C HIS A 250 -2.13 -1.73 -11.19
N PRO A 251 -1.17 -0.91 -11.64
CA PRO A 251 -0.92 0.38 -11.01
C PRO A 251 -2.19 1.22 -10.93
N GLN A 252 -2.48 1.78 -9.76
CA GLN A 252 -3.60 2.69 -9.56
C GLN A 252 -3.17 4.11 -9.92
N VAL A 253 -3.89 4.75 -10.84
CA VAL A 253 -3.61 6.14 -11.26
C VAL A 253 -4.61 7.08 -10.61
N ILE A 254 -4.09 8.13 -9.96
CA ILE A 254 -4.88 9.07 -9.17
C ILE A 254 -4.46 10.49 -9.57
N ASP A 255 -5.41 11.28 -10.06
CA ASP A 255 -5.24 12.71 -10.31
C ASP A 255 -5.63 13.46 -9.01
N PHE A 256 -4.62 13.99 -8.31
CA PHE A 256 -4.75 14.73 -7.06
C PHE A 256 -4.76 16.24 -7.33
N TYR A 257 -5.88 16.88 -7.04
CA TYR A 257 -6.10 18.31 -7.28
C TYR A 257 -5.94 19.14 -6.01
N PHE A 258 -5.23 20.27 -6.10
CA PHE A 258 -4.87 21.16 -4.99
C PHE A 258 -4.61 22.59 -5.50
#